data_AF-A0AAX3VDF0-F1
#
_entry.id   AF-A0AAX3VDF0-F1
#
_cell.length_a   1.000
_cell.length_b   1.000
_cell.length_c   1.000
_cell.angle_alpha   90.00
_cell.angle_beta   90.00
_cell.angle_gamma   90.00
#
_symmetry.space_group_name_H-M   'P 1'
#
loop_
_entity.id
_entity.type
_entity.pdbx_description
1 polymer ?
#
loop_
_entity_poly.entity_id
_entity_poly.type
_entity_poly.pdbx_seq_one_letter_code
_entity_poly.pdbx_strand_id
1 'polypeptide(L)'
;MVEVLASIAALLALVLVVVVLVWRYRARSTRVRTAAERAASEQHLAEVTASHAAAVNQLRNEHEAAVQAVIDECDRAVGESGRARDQMARVLGTDAVSKRLIAAACADVGLSGVLVTNVVFVPDDTRNTFFAQIDHVLLTRQAAILVENKYWQGLVFDDVRPSSVIPAFRAMLDEEKLEAPFALQIRPISESAWEVLRHVGADSPAVQVRRQARRLAEHLRARWGEAPFFTTAVLYSHGDASVHAKPVSRSSSGVTTRVLSGSKGLVRMLAEVRQQPPTALTVAQLEQLRAYFESLGAHVERVGD
;
A
#
# COMPACT_ATOMS: atom_id res chain seq x y z
N MET A 1 110.32 17.72 -51.86
CA MET A 1 108.95 18.14 -52.24
C MET A 1 107.93 17.01 -52.19
N VAL A 2 108.27 15.76 -52.53
CA VAL A 2 107.33 14.62 -52.54
C VAL A 2 106.88 14.18 -51.14
N GLU A 3 107.77 14.21 -50.13
CA GLU A 3 107.43 13.80 -48.76
C GLU A 3 106.42 14.73 -48.07
N VAL A 4 106.52 16.04 -48.29
CA VAL A 4 105.60 17.05 -47.71
C VAL A 4 104.18 16.90 -48.28
N LEU A 5 104.06 16.60 -49.58
CA LEU A 5 102.77 16.35 -50.24
C LEU A 5 102.10 15.06 -49.72
N ALA A 6 102.89 14.01 -49.45
CA ALA A 6 102.38 12.77 -48.88
C ALA A 6 101.86 12.95 -47.44
N SER A 7 102.56 13.74 -46.62
CA SER A 7 102.11 14.08 -45.26
C SER A 7 100.82 14.90 -45.25
N ILE A 8 100.68 15.87 -46.17
CA ILE A 8 99.46 16.68 -46.32
C ILE A 8 98.29 15.80 -46.79
N ALA A 9 98.51 14.90 -47.74
CA ALA A 9 97.49 13.97 -48.22
C ALA A 9 97.04 12.99 -47.11
N ALA A 10 97.96 12.49 -46.30
CA ALA A 10 97.65 11.63 -45.15
C ALA A 10 96.85 12.37 -44.07
N LEU A 11 97.20 13.64 -43.80
CA LEU A 11 96.46 14.48 -42.85
C LEU A 11 95.03 14.77 -43.36
N LEU A 12 94.88 15.08 -44.65
CA LEU A 12 93.57 15.31 -45.28
C LEU A 12 92.72 14.03 -45.27
N ALA A 13 93.31 12.87 -45.54
CA ALA A 13 92.62 11.58 -45.45
C ALA A 13 92.16 11.28 -44.02
N LEU A 14 93.00 11.56 -43.01
CA LEU A 14 92.65 11.41 -41.60
C LEU A 14 91.48 12.34 -41.21
N VAL A 15 91.53 13.62 -41.62
CA VAL A 15 90.45 14.59 -41.40
C VAL A 15 89.15 14.11 -42.05
N LEU A 16 89.21 13.61 -43.29
CA LEU A 16 88.05 13.07 -43.99
C LEU A 16 87.44 11.87 -43.23
N VAL A 17 88.27 10.95 -42.73
CA VAL A 17 87.83 9.79 -41.95
C VAL A 17 87.16 10.24 -40.65
N VAL A 18 87.74 11.21 -39.94
CA VAL A 18 87.15 11.78 -38.70
C VAL A 18 85.82 12.46 -39.00
N VAL A 19 85.70 13.23 -40.08
CA VAL A 19 84.45 13.89 -40.48
C VAL A 19 83.37 12.86 -40.82
N VAL A 20 83.70 11.80 -41.56
CA VAL A 20 82.76 10.71 -41.90
C VAL A 20 82.32 9.94 -40.66
N LEU A 21 83.24 9.68 -39.71
CA LEU A 21 82.91 9.02 -38.44
C LEU A 21 82.01 9.90 -37.56
N VAL A 22 82.30 11.20 -37.44
CA VAL A 22 81.47 12.16 -36.70
C VAL A 22 80.10 12.31 -37.35
N TRP A 23 80.04 12.37 -38.70
CA TRP A 23 78.77 12.44 -39.42
C TRP A 23 77.96 11.15 -39.26
N ARG A 24 78.58 9.97 -39.35
CA ARG A 24 77.92 8.68 -39.08
C ARG A 24 77.46 8.55 -37.64
N TYR A 25 78.25 8.99 -36.68
CA TYR A 25 77.90 9.00 -35.27
C TYR A 25 76.72 9.94 -34.99
N ARG A 26 76.76 11.17 -35.54
CA ARG A 26 75.65 12.14 -35.44
C ARG A 26 74.40 11.67 -36.17
N ALA A 27 74.52 11.07 -37.35
CA ALA A 27 73.40 10.50 -38.11
C ALA A 27 72.78 9.30 -37.38
N ARG A 28 73.59 8.47 -36.71
CA ARG A 28 73.09 7.36 -35.89
C ARG A 28 72.44 7.86 -34.60
N SER A 29 73.05 8.83 -33.93
CA SER A 29 72.52 9.44 -32.69
C SER A 29 71.20 10.17 -32.93
N THR A 30 71.07 10.92 -34.02
CA THR A 30 69.81 11.57 -34.43
C THR A 30 68.73 10.56 -34.76
N ARG A 31 69.03 9.50 -35.53
CA ARG A 31 68.08 8.40 -35.79
C ARG A 31 67.58 7.73 -34.51
N VAL A 32 68.49 7.42 -33.58
CA VAL A 32 68.14 6.82 -32.28
C VAL A 32 67.25 7.77 -31.47
N ARG A 33 67.56 9.07 -31.43
CA ARG A 33 66.70 10.08 -30.78
C ARG A 33 65.32 10.16 -31.42
N THR A 34 65.23 10.25 -32.74
CA THR A 34 63.93 10.33 -33.43
C THR A 34 63.12 9.04 -33.28
N ALA A 35 63.77 7.87 -33.22
CA ALA A 35 63.10 6.60 -32.97
C ALA A 35 62.59 6.52 -31.52
N ALA A 36 63.38 6.99 -30.55
CA ALA A 36 62.97 7.07 -29.15
C ALA A 36 61.82 8.07 -28.93
N GLU A 37 61.87 9.24 -29.58
CA GLU A 37 60.79 10.26 -29.55
C GLU A 37 59.49 9.71 -30.18
N ARG A 38 59.57 8.98 -31.29
CA ARG A 38 58.41 8.31 -31.90
C ARG A 38 57.84 7.22 -31.02
N ALA A 39 58.68 6.34 -30.46
CA ALA A 39 58.23 5.29 -29.56
C ALA A 39 57.56 5.87 -28.31
N ALA A 40 58.10 6.97 -27.75
CA ALA A 40 57.49 7.67 -26.62
C ALA A 40 56.15 8.31 -27.00
N SER A 41 56.04 8.91 -28.19
CA SER A 41 54.78 9.46 -28.71
C SER A 41 53.73 8.38 -28.96
N GLU A 42 54.11 7.23 -29.53
CA GLU A 42 53.22 6.09 -29.76
C GLU A 42 52.73 5.49 -28.45
N GLN A 43 53.62 5.34 -27.47
CA GLN A 43 53.25 4.88 -26.13
C GLN A 43 52.29 5.84 -25.44
N HIS A 44 52.54 7.15 -25.53
CA HIS A 44 51.64 8.17 -24.98
C HIS A 44 50.27 8.15 -25.66
N LEU A 45 50.21 8.02 -26.99
CA LEU A 45 48.95 7.89 -27.73
C LEU A 45 48.19 6.60 -27.37
N ALA A 46 48.89 5.49 -27.17
CA ALA A 46 48.27 4.24 -26.74
C ALA A 46 47.69 4.35 -25.33
N GLU A 47 48.39 5.03 -24.41
CA GLU A 47 47.92 5.26 -23.05
C GLU A 47 46.69 6.18 -23.02
N VAL A 48 46.73 7.29 -23.78
CA VAL A 48 45.59 8.22 -23.88
C VAL A 48 44.38 7.55 -24.52
N THR A 49 44.56 6.75 -25.57
CA THR A 49 43.44 6.05 -26.23
C THR A 49 42.85 4.96 -25.33
N ALA A 50 43.67 4.20 -24.61
CA ALA A 50 43.20 3.21 -23.64
C ALA A 50 42.44 3.87 -22.47
N SER A 51 42.98 4.97 -21.93
CA SER A 51 42.33 5.75 -20.87
C SER A 51 40.99 6.33 -21.33
N HIS A 52 40.94 6.90 -22.53
CA HIS A 52 39.71 7.43 -23.10
C HIS A 52 38.66 6.34 -23.35
N ALA A 53 39.06 5.20 -23.91
CA ALA A 53 38.16 4.05 -24.11
C ALA A 53 37.62 3.52 -22.79
N ALA A 54 38.45 3.43 -21.74
CA ALA A 54 38.02 3.04 -20.40
C ALA A 54 37.00 4.04 -19.82
N ALA A 55 37.27 5.35 -19.94
CA ALA A 55 36.37 6.39 -19.46
C ALA A 55 35.01 6.38 -20.20
N VAL A 56 35.01 6.19 -21.52
CA VAL A 56 33.78 6.09 -22.32
C VAL A 56 32.98 4.84 -21.95
N ASN A 57 33.63 3.69 -21.79
CA ASN A 57 32.96 2.47 -21.36
C ASN A 57 32.39 2.59 -19.94
N GLN A 58 33.14 3.22 -19.03
CA GLN A 58 32.66 3.49 -17.69
C GLN A 58 31.41 4.37 -17.71
N LEU A 59 31.45 5.49 -18.44
CA LEU A 59 30.30 6.41 -18.56
C LEU A 59 29.10 5.71 -19.21
N ARG A 60 29.32 4.87 -20.22
CA ARG A 60 28.26 4.09 -20.86
C ARG A 60 27.62 3.12 -19.88
N ASN A 61 28.42 2.37 -19.11
CA ASN A 61 27.92 1.42 -18.12
C ASN A 61 27.16 2.14 -16.99
N GLU A 62 27.66 3.29 -16.53
CA GLU A 62 26.97 4.14 -15.54
C GLU A 62 25.63 4.64 -16.08
N HIS A 63 25.59 5.07 -17.36
CA HIS A 63 24.37 5.50 -18.01
C HIS A 63 23.37 4.36 -18.20
N GLU A 64 23.81 3.18 -18.67
CA GLU A 64 22.97 1.99 -18.81
C GLU A 64 22.39 1.55 -17.47
N ALA A 65 23.20 1.55 -16.40
CA ALA A 65 22.73 1.25 -15.05
C ALA A 65 21.72 2.30 -14.54
N ALA A 66 21.95 3.59 -14.81
CA ALA A 66 21.02 4.65 -14.43
C ALA A 66 19.68 4.56 -15.19
N VAL A 67 19.72 4.26 -16.49
CA VAL A 67 18.51 4.05 -17.31
C VAL A 67 17.74 2.84 -16.82
N GLN A 68 18.42 1.72 -16.53
CA GLN A 68 17.76 0.52 -16.01
C GLN A 68 17.09 0.78 -14.66
N ALA A 69 17.76 1.52 -13.75
CA ALA A 69 17.18 1.87 -12.46
C ALA A 69 15.89 2.71 -12.60
N VAL A 70 15.84 3.64 -13.56
CA VAL A 70 14.63 4.44 -13.85
C VAL A 70 13.51 3.57 -14.43
N ILE A 71 13.84 2.63 -15.31
CA ILE A 71 12.86 1.69 -15.88
C ILE A 71 12.27 0.81 -14.76
N ASP A 72 13.12 0.22 -13.92
CA ASP A 72 12.69 -0.63 -12.81
C ASP A 72 11.81 0.13 -11.81
N GLU A 73 12.15 1.40 -11.52
CA GLU A 73 11.34 2.27 -10.67
C GLU A 73 9.98 2.58 -11.30
N CYS A 74 9.94 2.86 -12.60
CA CYS A 74 8.70 3.10 -13.34
C CYS A 74 7.81 1.86 -13.34
N ASP A 75 8.36 0.68 -13.65
CA ASP A 75 7.62 -0.58 -13.67
C ASP A 75 7.08 -0.95 -12.28
N ARG A 76 7.88 -0.72 -11.23
CA ARG A 76 7.42 -0.89 -9.84
C ARG A 76 6.26 0.04 -9.52
N ALA A 77 6.38 1.33 -9.86
CA ALA A 77 5.34 2.33 -9.61
C ALA A 77 4.04 2.02 -10.39
N VAL A 78 4.15 1.60 -11.65
CA VAL A 78 3.01 1.17 -12.48
C VAL A 78 2.36 -0.09 -11.91
N GLY A 79 3.17 -1.08 -11.51
CA GLY A 79 2.68 -2.31 -10.89
C GLY A 79 1.99 -2.07 -9.54
N GLU A 80 2.53 -1.18 -8.70
CA GLU A 80 1.90 -0.75 -7.45
C GLU A 80 0.60 0.00 -7.71
N SER A 81 0.57 0.89 -8.69
CA SER A 81 -0.62 1.63 -9.10
C SER A 81 -1.72 0.70 -9.65
N GLY A 82 -1.36 -0.31 -10.45
CA GLY A 82 -2.27 -1.35 -10.93
C GLY A 82 -2.88 -2.16 -9.78
N ARG A 83 -2.03 -2.66 -8.87
CA ARG A 83 -2.48 -3.39 -7.67
C ARG A 83 -3.39 -2.55 -6.77
N ALA A 84 -3.08 -1.26 -6.60
CA ALA A 84 -3.91 -0.33 -5.84
C ALA A 84 -5.29 -0.11 -6.50
N ARG A 85 -5.35 0.02 -7.83
CA ARG A 85 -6.62 0.13 -8.58
C ARG A 85 -7.47 -1.14 -8.45
N ASP A 86 -6.86 -2.32 -8.58
CA ASP A 86 -7.58 -3.59 -8.45
C ASP A 86 -8.11 -3.80 -7.04
N GLN A 87 -7.32 -3.43 -6.03
CA GLN A 87 -7.75 -3.45 -4.64
C GLN A 87 -8.91 -2.48 -4.40
N MET A 88 -8.82 -1.26 -4.92
CA MET A 88 -9.89 -0.26 -4.84
C MET A 88 -11.17 -0.77 -5.52
N ALA A 89 -11.08 -1.33 -6.72
CA ALA A 89 -12.23 -1.88 -7.45
C ALA A 89 -12.93 -3.01 -6.67
N ARG A 90 -12.16 -3.89 -6.01
CA ARG A 90 -12.71 -4.93 -5.13
C ARG A 90 -13.44 -4.34 -3.93
N VAL A 91 -12.84 -3.37 -3.24
CA VAL A 91 -13.43 -2.67 -2.08
C VAL A 91 -14.76 -2.00 -2.50
N LEU A 92 -14.75 -1.26 -3.60
CA LEU A 92 -15.96 -0.61 -4.14
C LEU A 92 -17.06 -1.63 -4.48
N GLY A 93 -16.68 -2.80 -5.02
CA GLY A 93 -17.62 -3.89 -5.30
C GLY A 93 -18.27 -4.48 -4.03
N THR A 94 -17.49 -4.66 -2.96
CA THR A 94 -18.00 -5.17 -1.68
C THR A 94 -18.86 -4.15 -0.94
N ASP A 95 -18.52 -2.87 -1.06
CA ASP A 95 -19.28 -1.77 -0.47
C ASP A 95 -20.62 -1.60 -1.18
N ALA A 96 -20.67 -1.80 -2.50
CA ALA A 96 -21.92 -1.79 -3.25
C ALA A 96 -22.91 -2.88 -2.82
N VAL A 97 -22.44 -4.07 -2.39
CA VAL A 97 -23.35 -5.13 -1.89
C VAL A 97 -23.94 -4.74 -0.55
N SER A 98 -23.09 -4.38 0.42
CA SER A 98 -23.53 -4.00 1.76
C SER A 98 -24.39 -2.74 1.76
N LYS A 99 -24.05 -1.74 0.93
CA LYS A 99 -24.89 -0.56 0.69
C LYS A 99 -26.30 -0.93 0.25
N ARG A 100 -26.43 -1.79 -0.79
CA ARG A 100 -27.75 -2.24 -1.28
C ARG A 100 -28.53 -3.00 -0.22
N LEU A 101 -27.86 -3.85 0.57
CA LEU A 101 -28.50 -4.56 1.69
C LEU A 101 -29.04 -3.59 2.74
N ILE A 102 -28.29 -2.56 3.11
CA ILE A 102 -28.73 -1.56 4.09
C ILE A 102 -29.88 -0.73 3.54
N ALA A 103 -29.77 -0.22 2.32
CA ALA A 103 -30.84 0.56 1.69
C ALA A 103 -32.14 -0.25 1.55
N ALA A 104 -32.06 -1.50 1.07
CA ALA A 104 -33.20 -2.39 0.97
C ALA A 104 -33.81 -2.70 2.35
N ALA A 105 -32.98 -3.00 3.36
CA ALA A 105 -33.47 -3.26 4.70
C ALA A 105 -34.15 -2.03 5.32
N CYS A 106 -33.65 -0.80 5.05
CA CYS A 106 -34.31 0.44 5.47
C CYS A 106 -35.67 0.60 4.78
N ALA A 107 -35.77 0.33 3.49
CA ALA A 107 -37.03 0.37 2.74
C ALA A 107 -38.04 -0.67 3.25
N ASP A 108 -37.60 -1.92 3.45
CA ASP A 108 -38.42 -3.02 3.96
C ASP A 108 -39.06 -2.68 5.31
N VAL A 109 -38.27 -2.06 6.19
CA VAL A 109 -38.77 -1.65 7.50
C VAL A 109 -39.28 -0.23 7.52
N GLY A 110 -39.36 0.50 6.39
CA GLY A 110 -39.72 1.92 6.27
C GLY A 110 -39.05 2.83 7.31
N LEU A 111 -37.74 2.70 7.47
CA LEU A 111 -36.92 3.54 8.35
C LEU A 111 -36.22 4.62 7.51
N SER A 112 -36.84 5.79 7.44
CA SER A 112 -36.28 6.94 6.73
C SER A 112 -34.98 7.44 7.36
N GLY A 113 -33.99 7.75 6.53
CA GLY A 113 -32.71 8.26 6.97
C GLY A 113 -31.75 8.58 5.84
N VAL A 114 -30.49 8.74 6.20
CA VAL A 114 -29.38 8.98 5.28
C VAL A 114 -28.34 7.89 5.50
N LEU A 115 -28.06 7.15 4.44
CA LEU A 115 -26.95 6.20 4.38
C LEU A 115 -25.73 6.91 3.78
N VAL A 116 -24.64 6.92 4.55
CA VAL A 116 -23.35 7.46 4.14
C VAL A 116 -22.37 6.29 3.99
N THR A 117 -21.69 6.20 2.87
CA THR A 117 -20.73 5.12 2.59
C THR A 117 -19.34 5.68 2.31
N ASN A 118 -18.29 4.93 2.66
CA ASN A 118 -16.88 5.31 2.46
C ASN A 118 -16.50 6.60 3.18
N VAL A 119 -16.82 6.69 4.47
CA VAL A 119 -16.46 7.84 5.29
C VAL A 119 -14.98 7.78 5.61
N VAL A 120 -14.22 8.77 5.15
CA VAL A 120 -12.79 8.94 5.44
C VAL A 120 -12.59 10.24 6.21
N PHE A 121 -11.88 10.17 7.33
CA PHE A 121 -11.54 11.34 8.12
C PHE A 121 -10.16 11.18 8.76
N VAL A 122 -9.52 12.28 9.11
CA VAL A 122 -8.25 12.29 9.84
C VAL A 122 -8.57 12.51 11.32
N PRO A 123 -8.40 11.50 12.19
CA PRO A 123 -8.58 11.71 13.63
C PRO A 123 -7.56 12.73 14.15
N ASP A 124 -7.94 13.56 15.13
CA ASP A 124 -7.07 14.57 15.77
C ASP A 124 -5.92 13.99 16.63
N ASP A 125 -5.44 12.78 16.32
CA ASP A 125 -4.27 12.20 16.98
C ASP A 125 -3.00 12.79 16.36
N THR A 126 -2.38 13.73 17.08
CA THR A 126 -1.18 14.48 16.68
C THR A 126 0.06 13.62 16.38
N ARG A 127 -0.04 12.30 16.51
CA ARG A 127 1.09 11.37 16.34
C ARG A 127 1.06 10.56 15.05
N ASN A 128 0.00 10.62 14.26
CA ASN A 128 -0.15 9.70 13.13
C ASN A 128 -0.91 10.31 11.95
N THR A 129 -0.27 10.38 10.78
CA THR A 129 -0.83 10.79 9.48
C THR A 129 -1.82 9.77 8.87
N PHE A 130 -2.36 8.86 9.68
CA PHE A 130 -3.24 7.79 9.19
C PHE A 130 -4.71 8.25 9.20
N PHE A 131 -5.37 8.14 8.03
CA PHE A 131 -6.80 8.32 7.93
C PHE A 131 -7.56 7.13 8.53
N ALA A 132 -8.72 7.40 9.11
CA ALA A 132 -9.68 6.39 9.52
C ALA A 132 -10.75 6.24 8.44
N GLN A 133 -11.07 5.00 8.08
CA GLN A 133 -12.15 4.65 7.16
C GLN A 133 -13.26 3.94 7.93
N ILE A 134 -14.50 4.29 7.61
CA ILE A 134 -15.73 3.66 8.06
C ILE A 134 -16.52 3.27 6.82
N ASP A 135 -16.96 2.02 6.76
CA ASP A 135 -17.67 1.50 5.59
C ASP A 135 -19.03 2.17 5.42
N HIS A 136 -19.86 2.16 6.48
CA HIS A 136 -21.18 2.78 6.44
C HIS A 136 -21.55 3.50 7.75
N VAL A 137 -22.22 4.65 7.60
CA VAL A 137 -22.90 5.36 8.67
C VAL A 137 -24.36 5.57 8.25
N LEU A 138 -25.29 4.98 9.00
CA LEU A 138 -26.72 5.19 8.82
C LEU A 138 -27.21 6.20 9.86
N LEU A 139 -27.68 7.35 9.38
CA LEU A 139 -28.20 8.45 10.19
C LEU A 139 -29.73 8.48 10.08
N THR A 140 -30.41 8.27 11.20
CA THR A 140 -31.86 8.35 11.28
C THR A 140 -32.26 9.24 12.44
N ARG A 141 -33.54 9.58 12.54
CA ARG A 141 -34.08 10.27 13.71
C ARG A 141 -33.99 9.41 14.98
N GLN A 142 -34.02 8.08 14.84
CA GLN A 142 -34.06 7.10 15.92
C GLN A 142 -32.67 6.72 16.42
N ALA A 143 -31.68 6.67 15.55
CA ALA A 143 -30.30 6.30 15.88
C ALA A 143 -29.28 6.80 14.84
N ALA A 144 -28.05 7.02 15.29
CA ALA A 144 -26.86 7.03 14.45
C ALA A 144 -26.17 5.66 14.56
N ILE A 145 -25.99 4.96 13.45
CA ILE A 145 -25.48 3.58 13.43
C ILE A 145 -24.22 3.54 12.55
N LEU A 146 -23.13 3.01 13.10
CA LEU A 146 -21.90 2.75 12.38
C LEU A 146 -21.82 1.25 12.07
N VAL A 147 -21.73 0.90 10.80
CA VAL A 147 -21.68 -0.48 10.33
C VAL A 147 -20.30 -0.75 9.74
N GLU A 148 -19.56 -1.65 10.38
CA GLU A 148 -18.37 -2.28 9.78
C GLU A 148 -18.82 -3.46 8.92
N ASN A 149 -18.48 -3.44 7.65
CA ASN A 149 -18.86 -4.45 6.68
C ASN A 149 -17.74 -5.50 6.53
N LYS A 150 -18.09 -6.77 6.65
CA LYS A 150 -17.21 -7.91 6.36
C LYS A 150 -17.81 -8.75 5.24
N TYR A 151 -17.29 -8.58 4.02
CA TYR A 151 -17.68 -9.39 2.86
C TYR A 151 -16.97 -10.76 2.86
N TRP A 152 -17.18 -11.53 3.93
CA TRP A 152 -16.48 -12.79 4.19
C TRP A 152 -17.31 -13.99 3.71
N GLN A 153 -16.80 -14.73 2.73
CA GLN A 153 -17.38 -16.00 2.27
C GLN A 153 -17.04 -17.18 3.20
N GLY A 154 -17.80 -18.28 3.09
CA GLY A 154 -17.52 -19.53 3.79
C GLY A 154 -18.11 -19.58 5.20
N LEU A 155 -17.45 -20.29 6.12
CA LEU A 155 -17.88 -20.39 7.51
C LEU A 155 -17.29 -19.23 8.31
N VAL A 156 -18.13 -18.50 9.04
CA VAL A 156 -17.71 -17.41 9.91
C VAL A 156 -18.17 -17.70 11.32
N PHE A 157 -17.26 -17.59 12.29
CA PHE A 157 -17.57 -17.71 13.72
C PHE A 157 -17.20 -16.41 14.44
N ASP A 158 -18.16 -15.76 15.07
CA ASP A 158 -17.96 -14.49 15.79
C ASP A 158 -18.34 -14.67 17.27
N ASP A 159 -17.33 -14.67 18.14
CA ASP A 159 -17.44 -14.99 19.57
C ASP A 159 -18.14 -16.33 19.89
N VAL A 160 -18.14 -17.25 18.91
CA VAL A 160 -18.67 -18.61 18.99
C VAL A 160 -17.54 -19.59 18.67
N ARG A 161 -17.29 -20.57 19.53
CA ARG A 161 -16.25 -21.57 19.29
C ARG A 161 -16.66 -22.51 18.15
N PRO A 162 -15.84 -22.74 17.11
CA PRO A 162 -16.20 -23.64 16.00
C PRO A 162 -16.63 -25.03 16.46
N SER A 163 -15.91 -25.62 17.42
CA SER A 163 -16.20 -26.94 17.99
C SER A 163 -17.54 -27.03 18.73
N SER A 164 -18.13 -25.89 19.14
CA SER A 164 -19.46 -25.86 19.76
C SER A 164 -20.60 -26.01 18.75
N VAL A 165 -20.33 -25.70 17.47
CA VAL A 165 -21.29 -25.84 16.37
C VAL A 165 -21.01 -27.12 15.59
N ILE A 166 -19.73 -27.39 15.29
CA ILE A 166 -19.26 -28.53 14.52
C ILE A 166 -18.15 -29.24 15.33
N PRO A 167 -18.47 -30.30 16.08
CA PRO A 167 -17.52 -30.94 17.01
C PRO A 167 -16.19 -31.40 16.39
N ALA A 168 -16.20 -31.75 15.10
CA ALA A 168 -14.99 -32.16 14.36
C ALA A 168 -13.88 -31.10 14.37
N PHE A 169 -14.23 -29.81 14.48
CA PHE A 169 -13.23 -28.74 14.52
C PHE A 169 -12.35 -28.77 15.76
N ARG A 170 -12.76 -29.44 16.85
CA ARG A 170 -11.92 -29.61 18.04
C ARG A 170 -10.57 -30.26 17.74
N ALA A 171 -10.53 -31.19 16.79
CA ALA A 171 -9.30 -31.88 16.40
C ALA A 171 -8.47 -31.12 15.35
N MET A 172 -9.09 -30.14 14.66
CA MET A 172 -8.48 -29.45 13.51
C MET A 172 -8.00 -28.04 13.85
N LEU A 173 -8.61 -27.41 14.86
CA LEU A 173 -8.35 -26.02 15.22
C LEU A 173 -7.84 -25.93 16.65
N ASP A 174 -6.69 -25.29 16.82
CA ASP A 174 -6.25 -24.77 18.11
C ASP A 174 -7.16 -23.60 18.54
N GLU A 175 -8.22 -23.92 19.27
CA GLU A 175 -9.22 -22.99 19.79
C GLU A 175 -8.82 -22.34 21.12
N GLU A 176 -7.74 -22.79 21.78
CA GLU A 176 -7.30 -22.20 23.06
C GLU A 176 -6.92 -20.73 22.89
N LYS A 177 -6.40 -20.38 21.71
CA LYS A 177 -6.01 -19.01 21.32
C LYS A 177 -7.17 -18.14 20.83
N LEU A 178 -8.41 -18.65 20.81
CA LEU A 178 -9.61 -17.87 20.46
C LEU A 178 -10.19 -17.20 21.71
N GLU A 179 -9.44 -16.23 22.23
CA GLU A 179 -9.88 -15.40 23.35
C GLU A 179 -10.87 -14.33 22.86
N ALA A 180 -12.01 -14.20 23.53
CA ALA A 180 -13.01 -13.19 23.18
C ALA A 180 -12.51 -11.77 23.49
N PRO A 181 -12.78 -10.77 22.64
CA PRO A 181 -13.55 -10.87 21.40
C PRO A 181 -12.71 -11.45 20.23
N PHE A 182 -13.31 -12.34 19.44
CA PHE A 182 -12.68 -12.89 18.23
C PHE A 182 -13.67 -13.09 17.07
N ALA A 183 -13.14 -13.10 15.86
CA ALA A 183 -13.81 -13.66 14.70
C ALA A 183 -12.88 -14.62 13.95
N LEU A 184 -13.44 -15.71 13.43
CA LEU A 184 -12.77 -16.72 12.64
C LEU A 184 -13.48 -16.82 11.29
N GLN A 185 -12.70 -16.85 10.20
CA GLN A 185 -13.21 -17.20 8.88
C GLN A 185 -12.52 -18.47 8.39
N ILE A 186 -13.32 -19.43 7.94
CA ILE A 186 -12.85 -20.63 7.22
C ILE A 186 -13.40 -20.53 5.81
N ARG A 187 -12.53 -20.37 4.81
CA ARG A 187 -12.92 -20.15 3.42
C ARG A 187 -12.14 -21.06 2.46
N PRO A 188 -12.73 -21.46 1.33
CA PRO A 188 -11.98 -22.18 0.30
C PRO A 188 -10.99 -21.24 -0.38
N ILE A 189 -9.77 -21.73 -0.62
CA ILE A 189 -8.78 -21.12 -1.52
C ILE A 189 -8.83 -21.82 -2.89
N SER A 190 -9.05 -23.13 -2.88
CA SER A 190 -9.25 -23.98 -4.06
C SER A 190 -10.21 -25.13 -3.71
N GLU A 191 -10.47 -26.02 -4.67
CA GLU A 191 -11.29 -27.23 -4.43
C GLU A 191 -10.74 -28.14 -3.32
N SER A 192 -9.43 -28.13 -3.10
CA SER A 192 -8.74 -29.01 -2.15
C SER A 192 -8.06 -28.28 -0.99
N ALA A 193 -8.07 -26.94 -0.98
CA ALA A 193 -7.39 -26.15 0.03
C ALA A 193 -8.32 -25.13 0.69
N TRP A 194 -8.22 -25.04 2.02
CA TRP A 194 -8.99 -24.13 2.85
C TRP A 194 -8.05 -23.24 3.66
N GLU A 195 -8.45 -21.98 3.82
CA GLU A 195 -7.78 -21.01 4.67
C GLU A 195 -8.53 -20.86 5.98
N VAL A 196 -7.79 -20.66 7.08
CA VAL A 196 -8.34 -20.29 8.37
C VAL A 196 -7.74 -18.94 8.79
N LEU A 197 -8.56 -17.90 8.75
CA LEU A 197 -8.19 -16.55 9.15
C LEU A 197 -8.72 -16.26 10.56
N ARG A 198 -7.84 -15.75 11.43
CA ARG A 198 -8.12 -15.48 12.85
C ARG A 198 -8.00 -13.99 13.12
N HIS A 199 -9.03 -13.40 13.72
CA HIS A 199 -9.10 -12.00 14.09
C HIS A 199 -9.39 -11.90 15.59
N VAL A 200 -8.35 -11.75 16.42
CA VAL A 200 -8.45 -11.84 17.88
C VAL A 200 -8.17 -10.48 18.52
N GLY A 201 -8.87 -10.16 19.61
CA GLY A 201 -8.63 -8.95 20.39
C GLY A 201 -8.86 -7.68 19.57
N ALA A 202 -7.81 -6.88 19.37
CA ALA A 202 -7.86 -5.59 18.69
C ALA A 202 -8.28 -5.67 17.21
N ASP A 203 -8.08 -6.84 16.60
CA ASP A 203 -8.39 -7.11 15.19
C ASP A 203 -9.79 -7.71 15.00
N SER A 204 -10.47 -8.07 16.08
CA SER A 204 -11.86 -8.54 16.00
C SER A 204 -12.77 -7.44 15.42
N PRO A 205 -13.71 -7.77 14.51
CA PRO A 205 -14.59 -6.78 13.87
C PRO A 205 -15.34 -5.90 14.88
N ALA A 206 -15.81 -6.49 15.98
CA ALA A 206 -16.51 -5.77 17.04
C ALA A 206 -15.63 -4.72 17.75
N VAL A 207 -14.32 -4.99 17.92
CA VAL A 207 -13.40 -4.00 18.50
C VAL A 207 -13.03 -2.92 17.48
N GLN A 208 -12.85 -3.30 16.20
CA GLN A 208 -12.57 -2.36 15.12
C GLN A 208 -13.68 -1.29 15.00
N VAL A 209 -14.94 -1.71 14.92
CA VAL A 209 -16.09 -0.80 14.79
C VAL A 209 -16.27 0.11 16.01
N ARG A 210 -16.04 -0.39 17.23
CA ARG A 210 -16.07 0.43 18.46
C ARG A 210 -14.96 1.48 18.45
N ARG A 211 -13.77 1.11 18.00
CA ARG A 211 -12.63 2.03 17.89
C ARG A 211 -12.92 3.13 16.87
N GLN A 212 -13.48 2.80 15.71
CA GLN A 212 -13.90 3.78 14.70
C GLN A 212 -15.00 4.70 15.24
N ALA A 213 -16.03 4.15 15.89
CA ALA A 213 -17.12 4.95 16.49
C ALA A 213 -16.60 5.94 17.52
N ARG A 214 -15.67 5.51 18.39
CA ARG A 214 -15.02 6.40 19.35
C ARG A 214 -14.24 7.51 18.65
N ARG A 215 -13.41 7.17 17.67
CA ARG A 215 -12.61 8.15 16.91
C ARG A 215 -13.48 9.17 16.18
N LEU A 216 -14.57 8.72 15.55
CA LEU A 216 -15.52 9.62 14.89
C LEU A 216 -16.22 10.53 15.90
N ALA A 217 -16.66 10.00 17.03
CA ALA A 217 -17.28 10.81 18.08
C ALA A 217 -16.31 11.86 18.66
N GLU A 218 -15.05 11.49 18.90
CA GLU A 218 -13.99 12.42 19.32
C GLU A 218 -13.76 13.51 18.27
N HIS A 219 -13.67 13.13 16.99
CA HIS A 219 -13.51 14.05 15.86
C HIS A 219 -14.65 15.06 15.74
N LEU A 220 -15.90 14.59 15.83
CA LEU A 220 -17.08 15.45 15.76
C LEU A 220 -17.18 16.38 16.97
N ARG A 221 -16.85 15.90 18.18
CA ARG A 221 -16.78 16.75 19.39
C ARG A 221 -15.72 17.82 19.28
N ALA A 222 -14.54 17.51 18.76
CA ALA A 222 -13.50 18.52 18.53
C ALA A 222 -13.98 19.60 17.55
N ARG A 223 -14.76 19.21 16.54
CA ARG A 223 -15.29 20.14 15.52
C ARG A 223 -16.47 20.98 15.98
N TRP A 224 -17.41 20.41 16.73
CA TRP A 224 -18.71 21.03 17.02
C TRP A 224 -19.10 21.06 18.51
N GLY A 225 -18.23 20.60 19.41
CA GLY A 225 -18.48 20.52 20.85
C GLY A 225 -19.35 19.33 21.28
N GLU A 226 -20.08 18.71 20.35
CA GLU A 226 -20.94 17.56 20.60
C GLU A 226 -20.82 16.49 19.50
N ALA A 227 -21.25 15.26 19.82
CA ALA A 227 -21.37 14.17 18.86
C ALA A 227 -22.51 13.23 19.28
N PRO A 228 -23.26 12.67 18.32
CA PRO A 228 -24.30 11.69 18.63
C PRO A 228 -23.68 10.41 19.21
N PHE A 229 -24.50 9.65 19.93
CA PHE A 229 -24.14 8.30 20.32
C PHE A 229 -24.25 7.37 19.11
N PHE A 230 -23.14 6.75 18.74
CA PHE A 230 -23.09 5.78 17.64
C PHE A 230 -23.35 4.36 18.15
N THR A 231 -24.46 3.78 17.73
CA THR A 231 -24.68 2.34 17.83
C THR A 231 -23.75 1.64 16.86
N THR A 232 -23.07 0.59 17.31
CA THR A 232 -22.11 -0.15 16.46
C THR A 232 -22.69 -1.46 15.98
N ALA A 233 -22.43 -1.80 14.72
CA ALA A 233 -22.83 -3.05 14.12
C ALA A 233 -21.70 -3.63 13.24
N VAL A 234 -21.58 -4.94 13.22
CA VAL A 234 -20.79 -5.69 12.25
C VAL A 234 -21.75 -6.39 11.31
N LEU A 235 -21.60 -6.18 10.00
CA LEU A 235 -22.42 -6.81 8.97
C LEU A 235 -21.58 -7.80 8.18
N TYR A 236 -21.90 -9.09 8.30
CA TYR A 236 -21.40 -10.12 7.40
C TYR A 236 -22.31 -10.21 6.19
N SER A 237 -21.87 -9.67 5.05
CA SER A 237 -22.74 -9.36 3.90
C SER A 237 -22.62 -10.31 2.72
N HIS A 238 -21.67 -11.25 2.73
CA HIS A 238 -21.52 -12.21 1.64
C HIS A 238 -22.71 -13.19 1.61
N GLY A 239 -23.30 -13.40 0.42
CA GLY A 239 -24.51 -14.20 0.25
C GLY A 239 -24.36 -15.67 0.65
N ASP A 240 -23.20 -16.26 0.35
CA ASP A 240 -22.89 -17.67 0.66
C ASP A 240 -22.20 -17.86 2.02
N ALA A 241 -22.20 -16.85 2.88
CA ALA A 241 -21.60 -16.98 4.21
C ALA A 241 -22.53 -17.72 5.17
N SER A 242 -22.01 -18.76 5.83
CA SER A 242 -22.68 -19.38 6.97
C SER A 242 -22.07 -18.83 8.26
N VAL A 243 -22.78 -17.85 8.83
CA VAL A 243 -22.32 -17.07 9.98
C VAL A 243 -22.91 -17.62 11.28
N HIS A 244 -22.04 -18.05 12.19
CA HIS A 244 -22.36 -18.50 13.54
C HIS A 244 -21.84 -17.46 14.54
N ALA A 245 -22.73 -16.58 14.98
CA ALA A 245 -22.35 -15.44 15.81
C ALA A 245 -23.25 -15.30 17.04
N LYS A 246 -22.69 -14.74 18.11
CA LYS A 246 -23.53 -14.14 19.17
C LYS A 246 -24.19 -12.88 18.61
N PRO A 247 -25.51 -12.68 18.76
CA PRO A 247 -26.19 -11.50 18.20
C PRO A 247 -25.66 -10.16 18.73
N VAL A 248 -25.03 -10.18 19.92
CA VAL A 248 -24.45 -9.01 20.57
C VAL A 248 -23.08 -9.38 21.13
N SER A 249 -22.04 -8.69 20.67
CA SER A 249 -20.73 -8.66 21.32
C SER A 249 -20.72 -7.56 22.39
N ARG A 250 -20.12 -7.82 23.55
CA ARG A 250 -20.05 -6.87 24.68
C ARG A 250 -18.60 -6.70 25.13
N SER A 251 -18.16 -5.45 25.29
CA SER A 251 -16.85 -5.14 25.88
C SER A 251 -16.86 -5.32 27.40
N SER A 252 -15.68 -5.38 28.01
CA SER A 252 -15.52 -5.34 29.47
C SER A 252 -16.12 -4.09 30.11
N SER A 253 -16.11 -2.96 29.39
CA SER A 253 -16.75 -1.70 29.80
C SER A 253 -18.26 -1.64 29.57
N GLY A 254 -18.90 -2.71 29.08
CA GLY A 254 -20.34 -2.79 28.85
C GLY A 254 -20.83 -2.23 27.51
N VAL A 255 -19.94 -1.72 26.66
CA VAL A 255 -20.29 -1.25 25.30
C VAL A 255 -20.68 -2.44 24.43
N THR A 256 -21.82 -2.34 23.74
CA THR A 256 -22.36 -3.40 22.91
C THR A 256 -22.19 -3.11 21.42
N THR A 257 -22.04 -4.18 20.65
CA THR A 257 -22.00 -4.16 19.18
C THR A 257 -22.93 -5.24 18.67
N ARG A 258 -23.83 -4.89 17.75
CA ARG A 258 -24.71 -5.86 17.10
C ARG A 258 -23.92 -6.65 16.05
N VAL A 259 -24.11 -7.96 15.99
CA VAL A 259 -23.50 -8.80 14.96
C VAL A 259 -24.59 -9.30 14.03
N LEU A 260 -24.52 -8.92 12.76
CA LEU A 260 -25.57 -9.09 11.77
C LEU A 260 -25.12 -10.07 10.70
N SER A 261 -25.94 -11.10 10.47
CA SER A 261 -25.76 -12.06 9.39
C SER A 261 -26.74 -11.76 8.25
N GLY A 262 -26.19 -11.26 7.14
CA GLY A 262 -26.93 -10.95 5.91
C GLY A 262 -28.12 -9.99 6.10
N SER A 263 -29.05 -10.03 5.14
CA SER A 263 -30.24 -9.18 5.11
C SER A 263 -31.17 -9.40 6.31
N LYS A 264 -31.40 -10.66 6.70
CA LYS A 264 -32.34 -11.00 7.78
C LYS A 264 -31.93 -10.39 9.12
N GLY A 265 -30.65 -10.48 9.47
CA GLY A 265 -30.12 -9.86 10.69
C GLY A 265 -30.27 -8.34 10.66
N LEU A 266 -30.00 -7.73 9.51
CA LEU A 266 -30.09 -6.29 9.30
C LEU A 266 -31.54 -5.78 9.40
N VAL A 267 -32.48 -6.39 8.69
CA VAL A 267 -33.92 -6.05 8.76
C VAL A 267 -34.44 -6.14 10.20
N ARG A 268 -34.09 -7.20 10.94
CA ARG A 268 -34.47 -7.33 12.34
C ARG A 268 -33.93 -6.19 13.20
N MET A 269 -32.65 -5.87 13.07
CA MET A 269 -32.02 -4.79 13.84
C MET A 269 -32.63 -3.42 13.51
N LEU A 270 -32.87 -3.14 12.24
CA LEU A 270 -33.48 -1.87 11.84
C LEU A 270 -34.95 -1.77 12.23
N ALA A 271 -35.69 -2.88 12.27
CA ALA A 271 -37.04 -2.92 12.83
C ALA A 271 -37.05 -2.60 14.33
N GLU A 272 -36.07 -3.11 15.10
CA GLU A 272 -35.87 -2.73 16.51
C GLU A 272 -35.57 -1.22 16.64
N VAL A 273 -34.76 -0.65 15.75
CA VAL A 273 -34.44 0.78 15.72
C VAL A 273 -35.66 1.63 15.39
N ARG A 274 -36.47 1.23 14.40
CA ARG A 274 -37.69 1.95 14.00
C ARG A 274 -38.68 2.12 15.16
N GLN A 275 -38.71 1.19 16.10
CA GLN A 275 -39.58 1.24 17.28
C GLN A 275 -39.09 2.25 18.34
N GLN A 276 -37.87 2.77 18.22
CA GLN A 276 -37.33 3.74 19.17
C GLN A 276 -37.90 5.14 18.93
N PRO A 277 -38.00 5.99 19.98
CA PRO A 277 -38.36 7.38 19.82
C PRO A 277 -37.40 8.12 18.87
N PRO A 278 -37.89 9.02 17.99
CA PRO A 278 -37.09 9.75 17.01
C PRO A 278 -36.31 10.93 17.63
N THR A 279 -35.53 10.66 18.68
CA THR A 279 -34.83 11.67 19.50
C THR A 279 -33.31 11.62 19.41
N ALA A 280 -32.72 10.67 18.68
CA ALA A 280 -31.26 10.54 18.60
C ALA A 280 -30.60 11.69 17.81
N LEU A 281 -31.26 12.16 16.75
CA LEU A 281 -30.80 13.27 15.93
C LEU A 281 -31.96 14.21 15.61
N THR A 282 -31.74 15.51 15.71
CA THR A 282 -32.66 16.50 15.15
C THR A 282 -32.57 16.52 13.61
N VAL A 283 -33.55 17.12 12.92
CA VAL A 283 -33.49 17.27 11.44
C VAL A 283 -32.28 18.13 11.06
N ALA A 284 -32.01 19.19 11.82
CA ALA A 284 -30.86 20.06 11.61
C ALA A 284 -29.53 19.31 11.78
N GLN A 285 -29.37 18.51 12.84
CA GLN A 285 -28.16 17.71 13.06
C GLN A 285 -27.98 16.65 11.96
N LEU A 286 -29.06 16.01 11.51
CA LEU A 286 -29.01 15.03 10.42
C LEU A 286 -28.53 15.69 9.11
N GLU A 287 -29.08 16.83 8.74
CA GLU A 287 -28.66 17.57 7.53
C GLU A 287 -27.22 18.12 7.67
N GLN A 288 -26.83 18.56 8.86
CA GLN A 288 -25.46 19.01 9.14
C GLN A 288 -24.45 17.87 8.98
N LEU A 289 -24.73 16.70 9.56
CA LEU A 289 -23.89 15.51 9.41
C LEU A 289 -23.83 15.03 7.97
N ARG A 290 -24.99 15.00 7.28
CA ARG A 290 -25.08 14.68 5.85
C ARG A 290 -24.16 15.55 5.02
N ALA A 291 -24.32 16.87 5.11
CA ALA A 291 -23.53 17.83 4.35
C ALA A 291 -22.04 17.76 4.70
N TYR A 292 -21.71 17.49 5.97
CA TYR A 292 -20.34 17.31 6.40
C TYR A 292 -19.70 16.07 5.77
N PHE A 293 -20.34 14.91 5.84
CA PHE A 293 -19.79 13.70 5.22
C PHE A 293 -19.69 13.83 3.70
N GLU A 294 -20.66 14.47 3.06
CA GLU A 294 -20.60 14.80 1.63
C GLU A 294 -19.39 15.68 1.31
N SER A 295 -19.08 16.68 2.16
CA SER A 295 -17.89 17.52 2.01
C SER A 295 -16.55 16.79 2.17
N LEU A 296 -16.55 15.64 2.85
CA LEU A 296 -15.39 14.74 2.97
C LEU A 296 -15.26 13.79 1.76
N GLY A 297 -16.15 13.88 0.78
CA GLY A 297 -16.19 12.99 -0.38
C GLY A 297 -16.87 11.65 -0.14
N ALA A 298 -17.55 11.48 1.00
CA ALA A 298 -18.35 10.29 1.24
C ALA A 298 -19.57 10.28 0.30
N HIS A 299 -20.00 9.09 -0.12
CA HIS A 299 -21.22 8.95 -0.90
C HIS A 299 -22.44 8.94 0.03
N VAL A 300 -23.46 9.72 -0.31
CA VAL A 300 -24.62 9.99 0.54
C VAL A 300 -25.90 9.66 -0.23
N GLU A 301 -26.78 8.88 0.38
CA GLU A 301 -28.07 8.49 -0.20
C GLU A 301 -29.18 8.59 0.86
N ARG A 302 -30.36 9.08 0.47
CA ARG A 302 -31.57 8.98 1.31
C ARG A 302 -32.13 7.57 1.18
N VAL A 303 -32.51 6.97 2.30
CA VAL A 303 -33.02 5.59 2.37
C VAL A 303 -34.32 5.54 3.16
N GLY A 304 -35.13 4.50 2.92
CA GLY A 304 -36.35 4.23 3.68
C GLY A 304 -37.60 5.01 3.27
N ASP A 305 -37.50 5.83 2.22
CA ASP A 305 -38.59 6.59 1.61
C ASP A 305 -39.21 5.85 0.42
#